data_AF-A0AAX0WLQ7-F1
#
_entry.id   AF-A0AAX0WLQ7-F1
#
_cell.length_a   1.000
_cell.length_b   1.000
_cell.length_c   1.000
_cell.angle_alpha   90.00
_cell.angle_beta   90.00
_cell.angle_gamma   90.00
#
_symmetry.space_group_name_H-M   'P 1'
#
loop_
_entity.id
_entity.type
_entity.pdbx_description
1 polymer ?
#
loop_
_entity_poly.entity_id
_entity_poly.type
_entity_poly.pdbx_seq_one_letter_code
_entity_poly.pdbx_strand_id
1 'polypeptide(L)'
;MTSTPLRQFFPTLGVVILLGFFLYNMTAPTTGSQEAEHSAPTAQTADVPTVITVRCAHRPEALSISCGGRLLWQPETPGLHEETECGLPLKNGSVTLTVSARWPENTPDTPVTLELEPEGKTTVSATRWSFGPSLNDSYSFSWK
;
A
#
# COMPACT_ATOMS: atom_id res chain seq x y z
N MET A 1 56.75 -35.53 -4.38
CA MET A 1 55.36 -35.08 -4.15
C MET A 1 54.98 -34.14 -5.29
N THR A 2 54.29 -34.65 -6.31
CA THR A 2 53.86 -33.89 -7.49
C THR A 2 52.58 -33.11 -7.17
N SER A 3 52.68 -31.80 -6.92
CA SER A 3 51.49 -30.95 -6.78
C SER A 3 50.92 -30.64 -8.16
N THR A 4 49.66 -31.01 -8.37
CA THR A 4 48.94 -30.76 -9.63
C THR A 4 48.52 -29.29 -9.65
N PRO A 5 48.84 -28.50 -10.71
CA PRO A 5 48.56 -27.06 -10.76
C PRO A 5 47.06 -26.74 -10.60
N LEU A 6 46.18 -27.68 -10.98
CA LEU A 6 44.73 -27.61 -10.82
C LEU A 6 44.28 -27.38 -9.35
N ARG A 7 45.02 -27.90 -8.36
CA ARG A 7 44.67 -27.77 -6.93
C ARG A 7 44.99 -26.40 -6.32
N GLN A 8 45.82 -25.60 -6.99
CA GLN A 8 46.15 -24.23 -6.53
C GLN A 8 45.27 -23.17 -7.18
N PHE A 9 44.67 -23.45 -8.35
CA PHE A 9 43.76 -22.53 -9.04
C PHE A 9 42.44 -22.30 -8.29
N PHE A 10 41.79 -23.36 -7.79
CA PHE A 10 40.51 -23.22 -7.09
C PHE A 10 40.55 -22.37 -5.81
N PRO A 11 41.53 -22.51 -4.89
CA PRO A 11 41.59 -21.66 -3.70
C PRO A 11 41.96 -20.21 -4.03
N THR A 12 42.85 -19.96 -4.99
CA THR A 12 43.19 -18.58 -5.40
C THR A 12 42.03 -17.89 -6.10
N LEU A 13 41.30 -18.58 -6.99
CA LEU A 13 40.11 -18.04 -7.63
C LEU A 13 39.02 -17.72 -6.60
N GLY A 14 38.82 -18.57 -5.59
CA GLY A 14 37.88 -18.31 -4.50
C GLY A 14 38.23 -17.06 -3.69
N VAL A 15 39.51 -16.86 -3.37
CA VAL A 15 39.98 -15.66 -2.64
C VAL A 15 39.80 -14.39 -3.48
N VAL A 16 40.09 -14.43 -4.78
CA VAL A 16 39.89 -13.28 -5.68
C VAL A 16 38.41 -12.92 -5.82
N ILE A 17 37.51 -13.90 -5.91
CA ILE A 17 36.06 -13.66 -5.97
C ILE A 17 35.55 -13.04 -4.66
N LEU A 18 35.96 -13.56 -3.51
CA LEU A 18 35.56 -13.01 -2.21
C LEU A 18 36.08 -11.59 -1.99
N LEU A 19 37.33 -11.33 -2.36
CA LEU A 19 37.92 -10.00 -2.28
C LEU A 19 37.23 -9.02 -3.24
N GLY A 20 36.92 -9.45 -4.47
CA GLY A 20 36.17 -8.66 -5.44
C GLY A 20 34.74 -8.34 -4.96
N PHE A 21 34.05 -9.30 -4.35
CA PHE A 21 32.72 -9.06 -3.76
C PHE A 21 32.76 -8.11 -2.56
N PHE A 22 33.79 -8.24 -1.71
CA PHE A 22 33.96 -7.34 -0.57
C PHE A 22 34.29 -5.92 -1.01
N LEU A 23 35.19 -5.75 -1.99
CA LEU A 23 35.48 -4.45 -2.59
C LEU A 23 34.26 -3.88 -3.30
N TYR A 24 33.50 -4.71 -4.04
CA TYR A 24 32.25 -4.29 -4.66
C TYR A 24 31.22 -3.82 -3.63
N ASN A 25 31.11 -4.43 -2.45
CA ASN A 25 30.22 -3.91 -1.39
C ASN A 25 30.75 -2.62 -0.74
N MET A 26 32.08 -2.42 -0.64
CA MET A 26 32.66 -1.18 -0.11
C MET A 26 32.64 -0.01 -1.11
N THR A 27 32.74 -0.29 -2.41
CA THR A 27 32.72 0.72 -3.48
C THR A 27 31.41 0.74 -4.24
N ALA A 28 30.47 -0.14 -3.90
CA ALA A 28 29.11 -0.04 -4.38
C ALA A 28 28.68 1.38 -4.01
N PRO A 29 28.26 2.20 -4.98
CA PRO A 29 27.60 3.43 -4.64
C PRO A 29 26.44 3.01 -3.74
N THR A 30 26.47 3.44 -2.46
CA THR A 30 25.23 3.71 -1.76
C THR A 30 24.44 4.51 -2.77
N THR A 31 23.32 3.96 -3.25
CA THR A 31 22.33 4.68 -4.05
C THR A 31 21.79 5.79 -3.16
N GLY A 32 22.61 6.83 -3.00
CA GLY A 32 22.28 8.12 -2.48
C GLY A 32 22.23 9.02 -3.69
N SER A 33 21.02 9.51 -3.96
CA SER A 33 20.74 10.81 -4.58
C SER A 33 21.59 11.26 -5.78
N GLN A 34 20.94 11.27 -6.95
CA GLN A 34 20.90 12.46 -7.82
C GLN A 34 19.42 12.89 -7.84
N GLU A 35 19.01 13.97 -7.17
CA GLU A 35 19.06 15.39 -7.62
C GLU A 35 18.66 15.54 -9.10
N ALA A 36 17.59 16.24 -9.50
CA ALA A 36 16.66 17.09 -8.79
C ALA A 36 15.36 17.18 -9.59
N GLU A 37 14.23 16.89 -8.95
CA GLU A 37 13.19 17.91 -8.92
C GLU A 37 13.08 18.29 -7.46
N HIS A 38 13.33 19.55 -7.15
CA HIS A 38 13.00 20.14 -5.87
C HIS A 38 11.47 20.09 -5.72
N SER A 39 10.92 18.91 -5.47
CA SER A 39 9.73 18.86 -4.65
C SER A 39 10.22 19.35 -3.31
N ALA A 40 9.80 20.58 -2.98
CA ALA A 40 9.80 21.09 -1.62
C ALA A 40 9.52 19.93 -0.65
N PRO A 41 10.04 19.93 0.60
CA PRO A 41 9.56 18.98 1.59
C PRO A 41 8.04 19.03 1.49
N THR A 42 7.42 17.96 0.95
CA THR A 42 5.97 17.91 0.86
C THR A 42 5.62 18.03 2.31
N ALA A 43 5.13 19.22 2.70
CA ALA A 43 4.62 19.45 4.02
C ALA A 43 3.79 18.20 4.28
N GLN A 44 4.19 17.39 5.25
CA GLN A 44 3.41 16.22 5.62
C GLN A 44 2.08 16.84 5.98
N THR A 45 1.14 16.83 5.03
CA THR A 45 -0.18 17.39 5.27
C THR A 45 -0.68 16.55 6.41
N ALA A 46 -0.86 17.20 7.55
CA ALA A 46 -1.30 16.51 8.75
C ALA A 46 -2.53 15.70 8.37
N ASP A 47 -2.52 14.42 8.75
CA ASP A 47 -3.66 13.55 8.50
C ASP A 47 -4.91 14.23 9.09
N VAL A 48 -5.95 14.37 8.27
CA VAL A 48 -7.21 14.99 8.70
C VAL A 48 -8.04 13.91 9.40
N PRO A 49 -8.42 14.10 10.68
CA PRO A 49 -9.33 13.16 11.35
C PRO A 49 -10.60 12.98 10.53
N THR A 50 -10.95 11.73 10.25
CA THR A 50 -12.06 11.39 9.37
C THR A 50 -12.79 10.16 9.89
N VAL A 51 -14.11 10.25 9.97
CA VAL A 51 -14.96 9.07 10.12
C VAL A 51 -15.16 8.45 8.75
N ILE A 52 -14.88 7.15 8.65
CA ILE A 52 -15.14 6.35 7.47
C ILE A 52 -16.27 5.40 7.78
N THR A 53 -17.32 5.45 6.96
CA THR A 53 -18.46 4.54 7.02
C THR A 53 -18.48 3.65 5.80
N VAL A 54 -18.46 2.33 6.01
CA VAL A 54 -18.55 1.33 4.94
C VAL A 54 -19.87 0.61 5.03
N ARG A 55 -20.56 0.48 3.89
CA ARG A 55 -21.79 -0.29 3.77
C ARG A 55 -21.67 -1.31 2.66
N CYS A 56 -21.91 -2.57 3.00
CA CYS A 56 -21.92 -3.71 2.10
C CYS A 56 -23.32 -4.33 2.11
N ALA A 57 -23.83 -4.74 0.94
CA ALA A 57 -25.13 -5.43 0.88
C ALA A 57 -25.05 -6.90 1.33
N HIS A 58 -23.88 -7.54 1.18
CA HIS A 58 -23.58 -8.87 1.72
C HIS A 58 -22.37 -8.81 2.64
N ARG A 59 -22.32 -9.69 3.64
CA ARG A 59 -21.23 -9.72 4.63
C ARG A 59 -19.93 -10.19 3.94
N PRO A 60 -18.88 -9.36 3.90
CA PRO A 60 -17.59 -9.81 3.40
C PRO A 60 -16.90 -10.75 4.39
N GLU A 61 -16.09 -11.67 3.86
CA GLU A 61 -15.12 -12.46 4.64
C GLU A 61 -13.87 -11.65 4.95
N ALA A 62 -13.49 -10.75 4.03
CA ALA A 62 -12.36 -9.86 4.19
C ALA A 62 -12.71 -8.47 3.64
N LEU A 63 -12.27 -7.43 4.34
CA LEU A 63 -12.44 -6.04 3.96
C LEU A 63 -11.20 -5.25 4.39
N SER A 64 -10.72 -4.35 3.54
CA SER A 64 -9.63 -3.45 3.88
C SER A 64 -9.72 -2.14 3.11
N ILE A 65 -9.32 -1.05 3.75
CA ILE A 65 -9.22 0.27 3.16
C ILE A 65 -7.78 0.73 3.29
N SER A 66 -7.19 1.15 2.18
CA SER A 66 -5.83 1.66 2.13
C SER A 66 -5.74 2.94 1.31
N CYS A 67 -4.71 3.74 1.55
CA CYS A 67 -4.42 4.95 0.80
C CYS A 67 -2.94 4.94 0.39
N GLY A 68 -2.67 4.83 -0.92
CA GLY A 68 -1.29 4.83 -1.44
C GLY A 68 -0.38 3.77 -0.81
N GLY A 69 -0.91 2.58 -0.50
CA GLY A 69 -0.18 1.48 0.15
C GLY A 69 -0.19 1.51 1.68
N ARG A 70 -0.61 2.59 2.33
CA ARG A 70 -0.84 2.63 3.78
C ARG A 70 -2.19 2.01 4.11
N LEU A 71 -2.21 0.96 4.92
CA LEU A 71 -3.44 0.40 5.46
C LEU A 71 -4.05 1.40 6.46
N LEU A 72 -5.29 1.80 6.23
CA LEU A 72 -6.03 2.70 7.12
C LEU A 72 -6.93 1.92 8.07
N TRP A 73 -7.58 0.87 7.56
CA TRP A 73 -8.51 0.06 8.34
C TRP A 73 -8.68 -1.33 7.74
N GLN A 74 -8.76 -2.33 8.61
CA GLN A 74 -9.05 -3.73 8.28
C GLN A 74 -9.67 -4.39 9.53
N PRO A 75 -10.97 -4.70 9.54
CA PRO A 75 -11.60 -5.38 10.66
C PRO A 75 -11.24 -6.87 10.64
N GLU A 76 -11.09 -7.48 11.82
CA GLU A 76 -10.92 -8.93 11.94
C GLU A 76 -12.16 -9.69 11.47
N THR A 77 -13.36 -9.14 11.72
CA THR A 77 -14.63 -9.74 11.31
C THR A 77 -15.55 -8.68 10.67
N PRO A 78 -15.52 -8.50 9.33
CA PRO A 78 -16.27 -7.45 8.66
C PRO A 78 -17.79 -7.58 8.85
N GLY A 79 -18.46 -6.49 9.23
CA GLY A 79 -19.91 -6.37 9.21
C GLY A 79 -20.49 -5.88 7.88
N LEU A 80 -21.81 -5.63 7.89
CA LEU A 80 -22.53 -5.01 6.76
C LEU A 80 -22.46 -3.48 6.79
N HIS A 81 -22.31 -2.92 7.98
CA HIS A 81 -22.22 -1.49 8.23
C HIS A 81 -21.20 -1.29 9.34
N GLU A 82 -20.08 -0.65 9.00
CA GLU A 82 -18.96 -0.43 9.90
C GLU A 82 -18.58 1.04 9.85
N GLU A 83 -18.20 1.58 11.00
CA GLU A 83 -17.74 2.94 11.16
C GLU A 83 -16.39 2.91 11.87
N THR A 84 -15.44 3.70 11.40
CA THR A 84 -14.10 3.79 11.99
C THR A 84 -13.55 5.20 11.85
N GLU A 85 -12.80 5.64 12.85
CA GLU A 85 -12.03 6.88 12.78
C GLU A 85 -10.62 6.59 12.28
N CYS A 86 -10.12 7.42 11.35
CA CYS A 86 -8.72 7.38 10.94
C CYS A 86 -8.25 8.74 10.45
N GLY A 87 -6.93 8.90 10.34
CA GLY A 87 -6.32 10.06 9.73
C GLY A 87 -6.21 9.92 8.21
N LEU A 88 -6.84 10.80 7.44
CA LEU A 88 -6.73 10.81 5.98
C LEU A 88 -5.67 11.78 5.47
N PRO A 89 -4.71 11.31 4.63
CA PRO A 89 -3.69 12.18 4.04
C PRO A 89 -4.25 12.94 2.84
N LEU A 90 -5.09 13.96 3.09
CA LEU A 90 -5.69 14.78 2.04
C LEU A 90 -4.61 15.55 1.27
N LYS A 91 -4.51 15.35 -0.04
CA LYS A 91 -3.63 16.12 -0.93
C LYS A 91 -4.46 17.11 -1.72
N ASN A 92 -4.22 18.40 -1.50
CA ASN A 92 -4.98 19.49 -2.15
C ASN A 92 -6.50 19.32 -1.98
N GLY A 93 -6.96 18.89 -0.80
CA GLY A 93 -8.38 18.64 -0.55
C GLY A 93 -8.95 17.44 -1.29
N SER A 94 -8.12 16.47 -1.69
CA SER A 94 -8.55 15.23 -2.36
C SER A 94 -7.86 14.00 -1.79
N VAL A 95 -8.49 12.83 -1.94
CA VAL A 95 -7.93 11.54 -1.54
C VAL A 95 -8.44 10.44 -2.48
N THR A 96 -7.59 9.45 -2.72
CA THR A 96 -7.97 8.21 -3.40
C THR A 96 -7.71 7.05 -2.47
N LEU A 97 -8.76 6.31 -2.15
CA LEU A 97 -8.72 5.14 -1.30
C LEU A 97 -8.85 3.89 -2.17
N THR A 98 -8.09 2.85 -1.86
CA THR A 98 -8.27 1.52 -2.42
C THR A 98 -9.05 0.68 -1.42
N VAL A 99 -10.23 0.25 -1.83
CA VAL A 99 -11.06 -0.67 -1.06
C VAL A 99 -10.90 -2.06 -1.67
N SER A 100 -10.58 -3.03 -0.82
CA SER A 100 -10.58 -4.44 -1.20
C SER A 100 -11.56 -5.19 -0.33
N ALA A 101 -12.42 -5.98 -0.95
CA ALA A 101 -13.40 -6.81 -0.28
C ALA A 101 -13.49 -8.18 -0.95
N ARG A 102 -13.77 -9.21 -0.16
CA ARG A 102 -14.01 -10.57 -0.62
C ARG A 102 -15.24 -11.12 0.09
N TRP A 103 -16.06 -11.83 -0.66
CA TRP A 103 -17.26 -12.50 -0.17
C TRP A 103 -17.16 -14.01 -0.39
N PRO A 104 -18.04 -14.79 0.26
CA PRO A 104 -18.14 -16.22 -0.01
C PRO A 104 -18.38 -16.52 -1.49
N GLU A 105 -17.95 -17.69 -1.94
CA GLU A 105 -18.23 -18.18 -3.29
C GLU A 105 -19.74 -18.15 -3.57
N ASN A 106 -20.11 -17.78 -4.81
CA ASN A 106 -21.49 -17.58 -5.28
C ASN A 106 -22.21 -16.33 -4.75
N THR A 107 -21.55 -15.43 -4.02
CA THR A 107 -22.11 -14.10 -3.77
C THR A 107 -22.27 -13.38 -5.12
N PRO A 108 -23.47 -12.84 -5.44
CA PRO A 108 -23.69 -12.11 -6.67
C PRO A 108 -22.93 -10.78 -6.65
N ASP A 109 -22.84 -10.13 -7.80
CA ASP A 109 -22.36 -8.76 -7.91
C ASP A 109 -23.06 -7.88 -6.88
N THR A 110 -22.28 -7.24 -6.01
CA THR A 110 -22.80 -6.57 -4.82
C THR A 110 -22.13 -5.21 -4.63
N PRO A 111 -22.89 -4.17 -4.23
CA PRO A 111 -22.32 -2.84 -4.05
C PRO A 111 -21.58 -2.72 -2.71
N VAL A 112 -20.52 -1.92 -2.74
CA VAL A 112 -19.83 -1.38 -1.57
C VAL A 112 -19.86 0.13 -1.62
N THR A 113 -20.52 0.73 -0.64
CA THR A 113 -20.58 2.19 -0.46
C THR A 113 -19.60 2.60 0.62
N LEU A 114 -18.78 3.58 0.28
CA LEU A 114 -17.83 4.23 1.18
C LEU A 114 -18.25 5.67 1.36
N GLU A 115 -18.38 6.10 2.61
CA GLU A 115 -18.70 7.45 3.00
C GLU A 115 -17.58 8.01 3.90
N LEU A 116 -17.19 9.24 3.64
CA LEU A 116 -16.11 9.93 4.34
C LEU A 116 -16.65 11.22 4.94
N GLU A 117 -16.40 11.41 6.23
CA GLU A 117 -16.68 12.64 6.98
C GLU A 117 -15.38 13.18 7.59
N PRO A 118 -14.58 13.95 6.84
CA PRO A 118 -13.39 14.59 7.38
C PRO A 118 -13.76 15.79 8.24
N GLU A 119 -12.98 16.02 9.30
CA GLU A 119 -13.16 17.16 10.19
C GLU A 119 -13.16 18.49 9.42
N GLY A 120 -14.19 19.31 9.66
CA GLY A 120 -14.35 20.62 9.02
C GLY A 120 -14.73 20.58 7.53
N LYS A 121 -15.08 19.41 6.98
CA LYS A 121 -15.53 19.23 5.60
C LYS A 121 -16.91 18.57 5.54
N THR A 122 -17.59 18.71 4.40
CA THR A 122 -18.87 18.04 4.18
C THR A 122 -18.67 16.54 3.94
N THR A 123 -19.61 15.73 4.44
CA THR A 123 -19.66 14.30 4.16
C THR A 123 -19.84 14.03 2.65
N VAL A 124 -19.08 13.07 2.12
CA VAL A 124 -19.16 12.64 0.72
C VAL A 124 -19.17 11.12 0.64
N SER A 125 -19.91 10.56 -0.31
CA SER A 125 -20.02 9.11 -0.48
C SER A 125 -19.85 8.68 -1.93
N ALA A 126 -19.40 7.44 -2.12
CA ALA A 126 -19.24 6.81 -3.41
C ALA A 126 -19.53 5.31 -3.31
N THR A 127 -20.10 4.75 -4.38
CA THR A 127 -20.41 3.32 -4.48
C THR A 127 -19.65 2.69 -5.64
N ARG A 128 -19.14 1.47 -5.45
CA ARG A 128 -18.63 0.60 -6.52
C ARG A 128 -19.27 -0.78 -6.40
N TRP A 129 -19.25 -1.50 -7.50
CA TRP A 129 -19.82 -2.84 -7.59
C TRP A 129 -18.71 -3.88 -7.68
N SER A 130 -18.87 -4.97 -6.93
CA SER A 130 -18.05 -6.15 -7.13
C SER A 130 -18.40 -6.81 -8.47
N PHE A 131 -17.46 -7.58 -9.00
CA PHE A 131 -17.70 -8.52 -10.09
C PHE A 131 -17.41 -9.92 -9.56
N GLY A 132 -18.46 -10.70 -9.33
CA GLY A 132 -18.39 -11.95 -8.57
C GLY A 132 -18.02 -11.73 -7.09
N PRO A 133 -17.26 -12.65 -6.48
CA PRO A 133 -17.05 -12.69 -5.03
C PRO A 133 -15.94 -11.75 -4.54
N SER A 134 -15.50 -10.77 -5.34
CA SER A 134 -14.42 -9.86 -4.96
C SER A 134 -14.55 -8.47 -5.55
N LEU A 135 -14.02 -7.50 -4.82
CA LEU A 135 -13.85 -6.12 -5.23
C LEU A 135 -12.44 -5.67 -4.86
N ASN A 136 -11.75 -5.02 -5.79
CA ASN A 136 -10.53 -4.26 -5.55
C ASN A 136 -10.61 -3.04 -6.45
N ASP A 137 -11.02 -1.90 -5.88
CA ASP A 137 -11.32 -0.71 -6.65
C ASP A 137 -10.91 0.57 -5.91
N SER A 138 -10.76 1.64 -6.68
CA SER A 138 -10.36 2.96 -6.21
C SER A 138 -11.57 3.90 -6.08
N TYR A 139 -11.64 4.55 -4.92
CA TYR A 139 -12.63 5.53 -4.54
C TYR A 139 -11.94 6.89 -4.42
N SER A 140 -12.25 7.81 -5.33
CA SER A 140 -11.67 9.16 -5.33
C SER A 140 -12.68 10.17 -4.81
N PHE A 141 -12.25 10.99 -3.87
CA PHE A 141 -13.04 12.03 -3.23
C PHE A 141 -12.30 13.36 -3.29
N SER A 142 -13.06 14.44 -3.43
CA SER A 142 -12.53 15.80 -3.46
C SER A 142 -13.50 16.74 -2.77
N TRP A 143 -12.96 17.63 -1.94
CA TRP A 143 -13.70 18.70 -1.29
C TRP A 143 -13.24 20.03 -1.86
N LYS A 144 -14.22 20.88 -2.18
CA LYS A 144 -13.95 22.25 -2.64
C LYS A 144 -13.51 23.16 -1.49
#